data_AF-A0A934Q0J2-F1
#
_entry.id   AF-A0A934Q0J2-F1
#
_cell.length_a   1.000
_cell.length_b   1.000
_cell.length_c   1.000
_cell.angle_alpha   90.00
_cell.angle_beta   90.00
_cell.angle_gamma   90.00
#
_symmetry.space_group_name_H-M   'P 1'
#
loop_
_entity.id
_entity.type
_entity.pdbx_description
1 polymer ?
#
loop_
_entity_poly.entity_id
_entity_poly.type
_entity_poly.pdbx_seq_one_letter_code
_entity_poly.pdbx_strand_id
1 'polypeptide(L)'
;MRLRRSDYAKILAAQTELSRAEEDYQRLRAAYLKVAQEEPGHEVALAMIGADMDRAHAVLQSLIGLPHMPFTHDPSRIVRREAEEQREEEEST
;
A
#
# COMPACT_ATOMS: atom_id res chain seq x y z
N MET A 1 -15.53 -15.09 30.00
CA MET A 1 -15.83 -13.79 29.37
C MET A 1 -16.66 -14.06 28.11
N ARG A 2 -17.97 -13.76 28.09
CA ARG A 2 -18.79 -13.90 26.87
C ARG A 2 -18.76 -12.57 26.14
N LEU A 3 -18.10 -12.50 24.99
CA LEU A 3 -18.21 -11.34 24.09
C LEU A 3 -19.70 -11.13 23.77
N ARG A 4 -20.24 -9.93 23.97
CA ARG A 4 -21.62 -9.66 23.56
C ARG A 4 -21.67 -9.72 22.03
N ARG A 5 -22.79 -10.18 21.46
CA ARG A 5 -22.99 -10.21 19.99
C ARG A 5 -22.72 -8.84 19.33
N SER A 6 -22.99 -7.75 20.05
CA SER A 6 -22.67 -6.38 19.64
C SER A 6 -21.18 -6.12 19.47
N ASP A 7 -20.35 -6.70 20.34
CA ASP A 7 -18.90 -6.50 20.34
C ASP A 7 -18.25 -7.33 19.24
N TYR A 8 -18.78 -8.53 18.99
CA TYR A 8 -18.37 -9.37 17.86
C TYR A 8 -18.66 -8.71 16.51
N ALA A 9 -19.85 -8.08 16.36
CA ALA A 9 -20.20 -7.36 15.14
C ALA A 9 -19.26 -6.16 14.87
N LYS A 10 -18.84 -5.44 15.91
CA LYS A 10 -17.87 -4.33 15.79
C LYS A 10 -16.49 -4.83 15.37
N ILE A 11 -16.02 -5.94 15.93
CA ILE A 11 -14.73 -6.54 15.56
C ILE A 11 -14.75 -7.00 14.10
N LEU A 12 -15.83 -7.65 13.66
CA LEU A 12 -15.96 -8.10 12.27
C LEU A 12 -16.00 -6.92 11.29
N ALA A 13 -16.69 -5.83 11.65
CA ALA A 13 -16.72 -4.62 10.84
C ALA A 13 -15.32 -3.99 10.73
N ALA A 14 -14.58 -3.88 11.85
CA ALA A 14 -13.21 -3.35 11.85
C ALA A 14 -12.25 -4.22 11.03
N GLN A 15 -12.35 -5.56 11.11
CA GLN A 15 -11.57 -6.46 10.26
C GLN A 15 -11.89 -6.27 8.77
N THR A 16 -13.17 -6.12 8.43
CA THR A 16 -13.60 -5.89 7.04
C THR A 16 -13.05 -4.56 6.51
N GLU A 17 -13.07 -3.51 7.33
CA GLU A 17 -12.53 -2.20 6.98
C GLU A 17 -11.01 -2.25 6.78
N LEU A 18 -10.30 -2.95 7.66
CA LEU A 18 -8.86 -3.17 7.53
C LEU A 18 -8.52 -3.91 6.23
N SER A 19 -9.18 -5.04 5.94
CA SER A 19 -8.90 -5.81 4.73
C SER A 19 -9.16 -5.02 3.45
N ARG A 20 -10.19 -4.16 3.43
CA ARG A 20 -10.45 -3.27 2.29
C ARG A 20 -9.35 -2.23 2.10
N ALA A 21 -8.93 -1.59 3.19
CA ALA A 21 -7.84 -0.63 3.14
C ALA A 21 -6.51 -1.28 2.71
N GLU A 22 -6.27 -2.55 3.09
CA GLU A 22 -5.11 -3.32 2.66
C GLU A 22 -5.16 -3.62 1.16
N GLU A 23 -6.31 -4.07 0.65
CA GLU A 23 -6.53 -4.29 -0.79
C GLU A 23 -6.33 -3.02 -1.60
N ASP A 24 -6.85 -1.88 -1.14
CA ASP A 24 -6.69 -0.59 -1.82
C ASP A 24 -5.23 -0.16 -1.89
N TYR A 25 -4.48 -0.29 -0.78
CA TYR A 25 -3.04 -0.01 -0.78
C TYR A 25 -2.27 -0.92 -1.73
N GLN A 26 -2.56 -2.23 -1.71
CA GLN A 26 -1.87 -3.20 -2.60
C GLN A 26 -2.19 -2.95 -4.07
N ARG A 27 -3.42 -2.54 -4.39
CA ARG A 27 -3.81 -2.17 -5.76
C ARG A 27 -3.01 -0.96 -6.26
N LEU A 28 -2.84 0.05 -5.42
CA LEU A 28 -2.05 1.24 -5.76
C LEU A 28 -0.57 0.89 -5.89
N ARG A 29 -0.03 0.04 -5.01
CA ARG A 29 1.34 -0.48 -5.12
C ARG A 29 1.58 -1.22 -6.43
N ALA A 30 0.66 -2.09 -6.84
CA ALA A 30 0.75 -2.82 -8.10
C ALA A 30 0.74 -1.86 -9.30
N ALA A 31 -0.12 -0.83 -9.28
CA ALA A 31 -0.16 0.19 -10.33
C ALA A 31 1.15 0.98 -10.40
N TYR A 32 1.72 1.34 -9.25
CA TYR A 32 3.01 2.02 -9.17
C TYR A 32 4.11 1.17 -9.80
N LEU A 33 4.24 -0.08 -9.36
CA LEU A 33 5.27 -1.01 -9.86
C LEU A 33 5.16 -1.20 -11.37
N LYS A 34 3.94 -1.37 -11.87
CA LYS A 34 3.69 -1.49 -13.31
C LYS A 34 4.20 -0.27 -14.07
N VAL A 35 3.87 0.95 -13.62
CA VAL A 35 4.35 2.18 -14.29
C VAL A 35 5.86 2.32 -14.15
N ALA A 36 6.44 1.97 -13.00
CA ALA A 36 7.88 2.01 -12.79
C ALA A 36 8.63 1.04 -13.72
N GLN A 37 8.03 -0.11 -14.03
CA GLN A 37 8.57 -1.10 -14.95
C GLN A 37 8.34 -0.72 -16.42
N GLU A 38 7.13 -0.33 -16.81
CA GLU A 38 6.82 -0.08 -18.23
C GLU A 38 7.32 1.29 -18.69
N GLU A 39 7.20 2.31 -17.84
CA GLU A 39 7.48 3.72 -18.17
C GLU A 39 8.21 4.44 -17.02
N PRO A 40 9.45 4.05 -16.66
CA PRO A 40 10.18 4.61 -15.51
C PRO A 40 10.41 6.13 -15.58
N GLY A 41 10.38 6.71 -16.79
CA GLY A 41 10.49 8.16 -17.03
C GLY A 41 9.17 8.92 -16.89
N HIS A 42 8.06 8.24 -16.61
CA HIS A 42 6.75 8.86 -16.43
C HIS A 42 6.59 9.38 -14.99
N GLU A 43 7.45 10.33 -14.62
CA GLU A 43 7.60 10.84 -13.25
C GLU A 43 6.29 11.37 -12.64
N VAL A 44 5.43 12.00 -13.45
CA VAL A 44 4.13 12.51 -13.00
C VAL A 44 3.20 11.38 -12.57
N ALA A 45 3.11 10.30 -13.35
CA ALA A 45 2.28 9.15 -13.01
C ALA A 45 2.77 8.47 -11.73
N LEU A 46 4.10 8.28 -11.60
CA LEU A 46 4.71 7.75 -10.38
C LEU A 46 4.43 8.64 -9.16
N ALA A 47 4.55 9.97 -9.29
CA ALA A 47 4.27 10.88 -8.19
C ALA A 47 2.79 10.88 -7.79
N MET A 48 1.86 10.83 -8.75
CA MET A 48 0.43 10.77 -8.48
C MET A 48 0.04 9.48 -7.75
N ILE A 49 0.49 8.33 -8.26
CA ILE A 49 0.19 7.03 -7.63
C ILE A 49 0.86 6.93 -6.26
N GLY A 50 2.09 7.42 -6.11
CA GLY A 50 2.78 7.49 -4.82
C GLY A 50 1.99 8.30 -3.78
N ALA A 51 1.47 9.47 -4.17
CA ALA A 51 0.64 10.28 -3.27
C ALA A 51 -0.68 9.60 -2.88
N ASP A 52 -1.28 8.82 -3.78
CA ASP A 52 -2.45 7.99 -3.45
C ASP A 52 -2.09 6.84 -2.51
N MET A 53 -0.94 6.18 -2.71
CA MET A 53 -0.43 5.15 -1.81
C MET A 53 -0.20 5.68 -0.40
N ASP A 54 0.39 6.87 -0.27
CA ASP A 54 0.63 7.50 1.04
C ASP A 54 -0.70 7.76 1.78
N ARG A 55 -1.73 8.20 1.06
CA ARG A 55 -3.08 8.38 1.62
C ARG A 55 -3.67 7.05 2.09
N ALA A 56 -3.60 6.01 1.27
CA ALA A 56 -4.11 4.68 1.63
C ALA A 56 -3.35 4.10 2.84
N HIS A 57 -2.03 4.30 2.88
CA HIS A 57 -1.20 3.86 3.99
C HIS A 57 -1.50 4.62 5.29
N ALA A 58 -1.79 5.92 5.22
CA ALA A 58 -2.23 6.70 6.38
C ALA A 58 -3.55 6.18 6.97
N VAL A 59 -4.50 5.79 6.11
CA VAL A 59 -5.76 5.16 6.54
C VAL A 59 -5.46 3.83 7.25
N LEU A 60 -4.61 2.99 6.68
CA LEU A 60 -4.19 1.74 7.32
C LEU A 60 -3.55 1.94 8.71
N GLN A 61 -2.62 2.89 8.82
CA GLN A 61 -2.00 3.23 10.10
C GLN A 61 -3.06 3.64 11.14
N SER A 62 -4.04 4.44 10.72
CA SER A 62 -5.13 4.87 11.60
C SER A 62 -6.01 3.72 12.09
N LEU A 63 -6.28 2.72 11.24
CA LEU A 63 -7.09 1.55 11.58
C LEU A 63 -6.37 0.59 12.52
N ILE A 64 -5.05 0.46 12.40
CA ILE A 64 -4.22 -0.42 13.25
C ILE A 64 -3.84 0.27 14.57
N GLY A 65 -4.11 1.58 14.70
CA GLY A 65 -3.77 2.38 15.88
C GLY A 65 -2.28 2.75 15.96
N LEU A 66 -1.58 2.71 14.82
CA LEU A 66 -0.21 3.19 14.71
C LEU A 66 -0.23 4.72 14.56
N PRO A 67 0.75 5.44 15.15
CA PRO A 67 0.89 6.87 14.90
C PRO A 67 1.10 7.10 13.41
N HIS A 68 0.50 8.17 12.87
CA HIS A 68 0.71 8.57 11.49
C HIS A 68 2.20 8.85 11.29
N MET A 69 2.90 7.91 10.69
CA MET A 69 4.24 8.15 10.20
C MET A 69 4.05 8.60 8.76
N PRO A 70 4.34 9.89 8.44
CA PRO A 70 4.41 10.28 7.05
C PRO A 70 5.38 9.29 6.40
N PHE A 71 5.00 8.77 5.25
CA PHE A 71 5.89 7.95 4.45
C PHE A 71 7.04 8.86 4.01
N THR A 72 8.04 9.05 4.89
CA THR A 72 9.33 9.68 4.55
C THR A 72 10.14 8.67 3.78
N HIS A 73 9.60 8.25 2.65
CA HIS A 73 10.31 7.48 1.66
C HIS A 73 10.11 8.20 0.36
N ASP A 74 11.23 8.54 -0.26
CA ASP A 74 11.42 8.64 -1.69
C ASP A 74 10.82 7.35 -2.32
N PRO A 75 9.51 7.30 -2.63
CA PRO A 75 8.83 6.05 -3.00
C PRO A 75 9.37 5.58 -4.35
N SER A 76 9.78 6.55 -5.18
CA SER A 76 10.58 6.34 -6.37
C SER A 76 11.79 5.47 -6.11
N ARG A 77 12.57 5.69 -5.05
CA ARG A 77 13.79 4.88 -4.85
C ARG A 77 13.52 3.45 -4.40
N ILE A 78 12.68 3.26 -3.39
CA ILE A 78 12.41 1.89 -2.89
C ILE A 78 11.63 1.10 -3.93
N VAL A 79 10.61 1.70 -4.54
CA VAL A 79 9.78 0.98 -5.50
C VAL A 79 10.48 0.85 -6.87
N ARG A 80 11.35 1.78 -7.29
CA ARG A 80 12.26 1.52 -8.43
C ARG A 80 13.23 0.40 -8.11
N ARG A 81 13.79 0.35 -6.90
CA ARG A 81 14.65 -0.76 -6.49
C ARG A 81 13.90 -2.09 -6.49
N GLU A 82 12.68 -2.15 -5.98
CA GLU A 82 11.84 -3.36 -6.05
C GLU A 82 11.50 -3.73 -7.51
N ALA A 83 11.27 -2.74 -8.37
CA ALA A 83 11.06 -2.97 -9.80
C ALA A 83 12.33 -3.47 -10.52
N GLU A 84 13.51 -3.00 -10.12
CA GLU A 84 14.82 -3.47 -10.58
C GLU A 84 15.07 -4.91 -10.10
N GLU A 85 14.86 -5.20 -8.81
CA GLU A 85 15.00 -6.54 -8.22
C GLU A 85 14.07 -7.56 -8.90
N GLN A 86 12.82 -7.19 -9.21
CA GLN A 86 11.90 -8.06 -9.96
C GLN A 86 12.37 -8.33 -11.40
N ARG A 87 12.94 -7.33 -12.07
CA ARG A 87 13.51 -7.53 -13.42
C ARG A 87 14.73 -8.45 -13.38
N GLU A 88 15.59 -8.32 -12.37
CA GLU A 88 16.76 -9.21 -12.20
C GLU A 88 16.35 -10.66 -11.91
N GLU A 89 15.27 -10.87 -11.14
CA GLU A 89 14.69 -12.20 -10.90
C GLU A 89 14.08 -12.81 -12.17
N GLU A 90 13.37 -12.01 -12.98
CA GLU A 90 12.82 -12.45 -14.27
C GLU A 90 13.89 -12.77 -15.31
N GLU A 91 15.00 -12.03 -15.37
CA GLU A 91 16.13 -12.30 -16.28
C GLU A 91 16.99 -13.50 -15.86
N SER A 92 16.94 -13.90 -14.58
CA SER A 92 17.72 -15.01 -14.03
C SER A 92 17.02 -16.38 -14.08
N THR A 93 15.81 -16.45 -14.62
CA THR A 93 14.98 -17.67 -14.74
C THR A 93 14.86 -18.14 -16.18
#